data_AF-A0A6M3K069-F1
#
_entry.id   AF-A0A6M3K069-F1
#
_cell.length_a   1.000
_cell.length_b   1.000
_cell.length_c   1.000
_cell.angle_alpha   90.00
_cell.angle_beta   90.00
_cell.angle_gamma   90.00
#
_symmetry.space_group_name_H-M   'P 1'
#
loop_
_entity.id
_entity.type
_entity.pdbx_description
1 polymer ?
#
loop_
_entity_poly.entity_id
_entity_poly.type
_entity_poly.pdbx_seq_one_letter_code
_entity_poly.pdbx_strand_id
1 'polypeptide(L)'
;MSQCLTSKEILVEDDSRIIETLWFLLNQSDIVIGHNCSGFDVPKIKSRFVIHGLPPTTFYQQVDTLKVAKSEFGFSSNKLDALARVFNIEGKIKTDFTLWSSCMEGNDDALRCMEDYNRQDVKLLEEVYLRLRPFIKSHPNWNLYIDSNEPVCPHCGGKDLVFVGYYYFTQTGKYRNFRCTGCGALSRERKTVFQSGKSLLISNGK
;
A
#
# COMPACT_ATOMS: atom_id res chain seq x y z
N MET A 1 -16.88 -9.68 -2.67
CA MET A 1 -17.56 -9.47 -3.97
C MET A 1 -17.21 -8.08 -4.46
N SER A 2 -17.03 -7.88 -5.77
CA SER A 2 -16.94 -6.53 -6.35
C SER A 2 -18.27 -5.80 -6.20
N GLN A 3 -18.24 -4.48 -6.41
CA GLN A 3 -19.44 -3.68 -6.64
C GLN A 3 -19.33 -3.06 -8.03
N CYS A 4 -20.43 -3.08 -8.78
CA CYS A 4 -20.55 -2.42 -10.07
C CYS A 4 -21.84 -1.59 -10.08
N LEU A 5 -21.85 -0.45 -10.78
CA LEU A 5 -23.06 0.32 -10.97
C LEU A 5 -23.98 -0.46 -11.91
N THR A 6 -25.28 -0.35 -11.68
CA THR A 6 -26.29 -0.87 -12.61
C THR A 6 -26.60 0.18 -13.68
N SER A 7 -27.11 -0.27 -14.84
CA SER A 7 -27.60 0.64 -15.89
C SER A 7 -28.53 1.73 -15.34
N LYS A 8 -29.48 1.34 -14.48
CA LYS A 8 -30.43 2.28 -13.86
C LYS A 8 -29.73 3.34 -13.01
N GLU A 9 -28.79 2.94 -12.17
CA GLU A 9 -28.02 3.84 -11.29
C GLU A 9 -27.21 4.86 -12.10
N ILE A 10 -26.60 4.44 -13.21
CA ILE A 10 -25.84 5.33 -14.09
C ILE A 10 -26.74 6.39 -14.73
N LEU A 11 -27.89 5.98 -15.26
CA LEU A 11 -28.81 6.88 -15.96
C LEU A 11 -29.40 7.96 -15.05
N VAL A 12 -29.39 7.75 -13.74
CA VAL A 12 -29.82 8.73 -12.73
C VAL A 12 -28.65 9.31 -11.92
N GLU A 13 -27.41 8.99 -12.30
CA GLU A 13 -26.16 9.40 -11.66
C GLU A 13 -26.08 9.11 -10.14
N ASP A 14 -26.67 7.99 -9.71
CA ASP A 14 -26.70 7.56 -8.31
C ASP A 14 -25.68 6.44 -8.03
N ASP A 15 -24.58 6.78 -7.36
CA ASP A 15 -23.57 5.82 -6.90
C ASP A 15 -23.62 5.57 -5.37
N SER A 16 -24.68 6.02 -4.69
CA SER A 16 -24.81 5.98 -3.21
C SER A 16 -24.50 4.61 -2.63
N ARG A 17 -25.10 3.56 -3.18
CA ARG A 17 -24.89 2.16 -2.76
C ARG A 17 -23.42 1.73 -2.78
N ILE A 18 -22.70 2.09 -3.85
CA ILE A 18 -21.28 1.70 -3.99
C ILE A 18 -20.42 2.53 -3.06
N ILE A 19 -20.73 3.82 -2.93
CA ILE A 19 -19.99 4.74 -2.07
C ILE A 19 -20.16 4.38 -0.59
N GLU A 20 -21.35 3.98 -0.16
CA GLU A 20 -21.59 3.43 1.18
C GLU A 20 -20.76 2.17 1.44
N THR A 21 -20.76 1.23 0.48
CA THR A 21 -19.96 0.01 0.60
C THR A 21 -18.46 0.32 0.69
N LEU A 22 -17.97 1.23 -0.16
CA LEU A 22 -16.59 1.68 -0.15
C LEU A 22 -16.22 2.38 1.16
N TRP A 23 -17.13 3.17 1.72
CA TRP A 23 -16.97 3.79 3.02
C TRP A 23 -16.73 2.74 4.10
N PHE A 24 -17.59 1.71 4.19
CA PHE A 24 -17.42 0.63 5.17
C PHE A 24 -16.09 -0.10 5.01
N LEU A 25 -15.67 -0.39 3.77
CA LEU A 25 -14.39 -1.06 3.50
C LEU A 25 -13.19 -0.21 3.96
N LEU A 26 -13.18 1.08 3.61
CA LEU A 26 -12.12 1.99 4.03
C LEU A 26 -12.11 2.19 5.56
N ASN A 27 -13.29 2.26 6.18
CA ASN A 27 -13.44 2.44 7.62
C ASN A 27 -12.99 1.23 8.45
N GLN A 28 -12.90 0.05 7.84
CA GLN A 28 -12.39 -1.18 8.44
C GLN A 28 -10.93 -1.47 8.08
N SER A 29 -10.33 -0.68 7.19
CA SER A 29 -8.98 -0.94 6.68
C SER A 29 -7.94 -0.28 7.57
N ASP A 30 -6.89 -1.03 7.94
CA ASP A 30 -5.71 -0.45 8.59
C ASP A 30 -4.75 0.20 7.59
N ILE A 31 -4.64 -0.40 6.40
CA ILE A 31 -3.72 0.00 5.34
C ILE A 31 -4.44 -0.08 4.00
N VAL A 32 -4.39 1.02 3.23
CA VAL A 32 -4.93 1.11 1.88
C VAL A 32 -3.79 1.32 0.88
N ILE A 33 -3.69 0.44 -0.10
CA ILE A 33 -2.66 0.47 -1.14
C ILE A 33 -3.32 0.90 -2.45
N GLY A 34 -2.68 1.83 -3.16
CA GLY A 34 -3.17 2.32 -4.45
C GLY A 34 -2.05 2.82 -5.35
N HIS A 35 -2.41 3.18 -6.58
CA HIS A 35 -1.50 3.85 -7.52
C HIS A 35 -2.04 5.25 -7.82
N ASN A 36 -1.32 6.30 -7.44
CA ASN A 36 -1.80 7.68 -7.48
C ASN A 36 -3.05 7.93 -6.61
N CYS A 37 -3.33 7.05 -5.65
CA CYS A 37 -4.52 7.14 -4.83
C CYS A 37 -4.55 8.41 -3.96
N SER A 38 -3.40 8.95 -3.58
CA SER A 38 -3.35 10.23 -2.85
C SER A 38 -3.74 11.42 -3.73
N GLY A 39 -3.42 11.35 -5.02
CA GLY A 39 -3.61 12.45 -5.97
C GLY A 39 -4.96 12.40 -6.69
N PHE A 40 -5.61 11.23 -6.73
CA PHE A 40 -6.82 11.02 -7.52
C PHE A 40 -7.94 10.35 -6.73
N ASP A 41 -7.77 9.06 -6.38
CA ASP A 41 -8.86 8.25 -5.81
C ASP A 41 -9.39 8.81 -4.49
N VAL A 42 -8.50 9.07 -3.51
CA VAL A 42 -8.91 9.54 -2.17
C VAL A 42 -9.64 10.88 -2.24
N PRO A 43 -9.15 11.91 -2.97
CA PRO A 43 -9.93 13.14 -3.19
C PRO A 43 -11.31 12.89 -3.79
N LYS A 44 -11.42 12.06 -4.85
CA LYS A 44 -12.69 11.76 -5.51
C LYS A 44 -13.68 11.04 -4.58
N ILE A 45 -13.20 10.03 -3.86
CA ILE A 45 -13.98 9.26 -2.89
C ILE A 45 -14.51 10.19 -1.78
N LYS A 46 -13.64 11.04 -1.21
CA LYS A 46 -14.05 12.01 -0.18
C LYS A 46 -15.11 12.99 -0.69
N SER A 47 -15.00 13.47 -1.93
CA SER A 47 -16.05 14.30 -2.52
C SER A 47 -17.38 13.57 -2.61
N ARG A 48 -17.39 12.27 -2.98
CA ARG A 48 -18.62 11.48 -3.00
C ARG A 48 -19.17 11.22 -1.59
N PHE A 49 -18.32 11.02 -0.58
CA PHE A 49 -18.77 10.95 0.81
C PHE A 49 -19.52 12.21 1.24
N VAL A 50 -19.00 13.39 0.91
CA VAL A 50 -19.67 14.68 1.21
C VAL A 50 -21.01 14.79 0.48
N ILE A 51 -21.07 14.42 -0.80
CA ILE A 51 -22.31 14.46 -1.60
C ILE A 51 -23.40 13.59 -0.98
N HIS A 52 -23.04 12.41 -0.47
CA HIS A 52 -23.98 11.46 0.13
C HIS A 52 -24.16 11.61 1.64
N GLY A 53 -23.62 12.67 2.25
CA GLY A 53 -23.76 12.90 3.69
C GLY A 53 -23.05 11.87 4.58
N LEU A 54 -22.06 11.15 4.05
CA LEU A 54 -21.27 10.19 4.82
C LEU A 54 -20.19 10.91 5.63
N PRO A 55 -19.96 10.50 6.89
CA PRO A 55 -18.88 11.07 7.70
C PRO A 55 -17.50 10.67 7.13
N PRO A 56 -16.41 11.30 7.59
CA PRO A 56 -15.07 10.77 7.31
C PRO A 56 -14.93 9.34 7.88
N THR A 57 -14.14 8.50 7.21
CA THR A 57 -13.74 7.19 7.73
C THR A 57 -12.81 7.35 8.94
N THR A 58 -12.59 6.25 9.66
CA THR A 58 -11.48 6.09 10.62
C THR A 58 -10.11 6.29 9.95
N PHE A 59 -9.09 6.39 10.78
CA PHE A 59 -7.71 6.54 10.34
C PHE A 59 -7.18 5.23 9.76
N TYR A 60 -6.61 5.32 8.56
CA TYR A 60 -5.86 4.24 7.92
C TYR A 60 -4.53 4.77 7.37
N GLN A 61 -3.54 3.90 7.27
CA GLN A 61 -2.28 4.20 6.58
C GLN A 61 -2.46 4.05 5.08
N GLN A 62 -1.76 4.86 4.29
CA GLN A 62 -1.87 4.83 2.84
C GLN A 62 -0.51 4.54 2.20
N VAL A 63 -0.47 3.59 1.27
CA VAL A 63 0.69 3.33 0.40
C VAL A 63 0.33 3.71 -1.04
N ASP A 64 0.90 4.81 -1.52
CA ASP A 64 0.75 5.25 -2.90
C ASP A 64 1.99 4.81 -3.71
N THR A 65 1.82 3.79 -4.54
CA THR A 65 2.92 3.22 -5.33
C THR A 65 3.48 4.18 -6.38
N LEU A 66 2.70 5.17 -6.85
CA LEU A 66 3.22 6.19 -7.76
C LEU A 66 4.20 7.12 -7.04
N LYS A 67 3.86 7.53 -5.81
CA LYS A 67 4.75 8.36 -4.98
C LYS A 67 6.03 7.59 -4.64
N VAL A 68 5.90 6.33 -4.23
CA VAL A 68 7.03 5.43 -3.97
C VAL A 68 7.93 5.31 -5.20
N ALA A 69 7.36 5.03 -6.38
CA ALA A 69 8.10 4.91 -7.62
C ALA A 69 8.92 6.18 -7.92
N LYS A 70 8.32 7.36 -7.71
CA LYS A 70 8.99 8.66 -7.92
C LYS A 70 10.08 8.97 -6.89
N SER A 71 9.91 8.58 -5.62
CA SER A 71 10.83 8.97 -4.55
C SER A 71 12.02 8.01 -4.38
N GLU A 72 11.81 6.73 -4.67
CA GLU A 72 12.82 5.69 -4.42
C GLU A 72 13.51 5.18 -5.70
N PHE A 73 12.96 5.47 -6.89
CA PHE A 73 13.43 4.88 -8.14
C PHE A 73 13.55 5.89 -9.29
N GLY A 74 14.32 5.50 -10.30
CA GLY A 74 14.58 6.28 -11.53
C GLY A 74 13.96 5.65 -12.78
N PHE A 75 12.73 5.12 -12.70
CA PHE A 75 12.07 4.52 -13.87
C PHE A 75 11.77 5.58 -14.94
N SER A 76 11.87 5.21 -16.22
CA SER A 76 11.55 6.11 -17.34
C SER A 76 10.08 6.56 -17.35
N SER A 77 9.18 5.75 -16.79
CA SER A 77 7.79 6.11 -16.55
C SER A 77 7.30 5.44 -15.29
N ASN A 78 6.56 6.18 -14.47
CA ASN A 78 5.99 5.68 -13.22
C ASN A 78 4.50 5.32 -13.34
N LYS A 79 3.94 5.26 -14.57
CA LYS A 79 2.57 4.76 -14.78
C LYS A 79 2.50 3.28 -14.41
N LEU A 80 1.40 2.83 -13.80
CA LEU A 80 1.22 1.43 -13.38
C LEU A 80 1.56 0.43 -14.49
N ASP A 81 1.01 0.62 -15.69
CA ASP A 81 1.29 -0.21 -16.87
C ASP A 81 2.78 -0.22 -17.29
N ALA A 82 3.46 0.92 -17.14
CA ALA A 82 4.89 0.98 -17.46
C ALA A 82 5.71 0.20 -16.44
N LEU A 83 5.38 0.32 -15.15
CA LEU A 83 6.03 -0.44 -14.09
C LEU A 83 5.78 -1.94 -14.23
N ALA A 84 4.54 -2.34 -14.54
CA ALA A 84 4.19 -3.73 -14.80
C ALA A 84 5.03 -4.33 -15.94
N ARG A 85 5.18 -3.60 -17.05
CA ARG A 85 6.04 -4.02 -18.17
C ARG A 85 7.51 -4.14 -17.77
N VAL A 86 8.03 -3.18 -17.01
CA VAL A 86 9.42 -3.24 -16.49
C VAL A 86 9.63 -4.47 -15.61
N PHE A 87 8.62 -4.89 -14.86
CA PHE A 87 8.69 -6.05 -13.96
C PHE A 87 8.29 -7.38 -14.62
N ASN A 88 8.00 -7.37 -15.93
CA ASN A 88 7.49 -8.52 -16.68
C ASN A 88 6.24 -9.14 -16.04
N ILE A 89 5.31 -8.29 -15.56
CA ILE A 89 4.03 -8.71 -15.02
C ILE A 89 3.01 -8.75 -16.17
N GLU A 90 2.42 -9.91 -16.40
CA GLU A 90 1.39 -10.11 -17.41
C GLU A 90 0.03 -9.57 -16.97
N GLY A 91 -0.86 -9.35 -17.94
CA GLY A 91 -2.26 -9.08 -17.67
C GLY A 91 -2.71 -7.64 -17.94
N LYS A 92 -2.22 -7.01 -19.00
CA LYS A 92 -2.86 -5.80 -19.52
C LYS A 92 -4.07 -6.17 -20.37
N ILE A 93 -5.23 -5.67 -19.99
CA ILE A 93 -6.38 -5.53 -20.90
C ILE A 93 -6.25 -4.14 -21.55
N LYS A 94 -6.25 -4.05 -22.87
CA LYS A 94 -6.31 -2.74 -23.53
C LYS A 94 -7.74 -2.23 -23.46
N THR A 95 -7.93 -1.03 -22.96
CA THR A 95 -9.19 -0.29 -23.04
C THR A 95 -9.00 0.95 -23.87
N ASP A 96 -10.10 1.41 -24.47
CA ASP A 96 -10.19 2.68 -25.16
C ASP A 96 -11.28 3.55 -24.51
N PHE A 97 -11.43 4.76 -25.02
CA PHE A 97 -12.46 5.69 -24.54
C PHE A 97 -13.88 5.18 -24.82
N THR A 98 -14.05 4.31 -25.82
CA THR A 98 -15.33 3.73 -26.21
C THR A 98 -15.97 2.96 -25.07
N LEU A 99 -15.18 2.12 -24.37
CA LEU A 99 -15.68 1.37 -23.20
C LEU A 99 -16.25 2.31 -22.12
N TRP A 100 -15.57 3.42 -21.83
CA TRP A 100 -16.03 4.40 -20.86
C TRP A 100 -17.33 5.08 -21.29
N SER A 101 -17.42 5.53 -22.55
CA SER A 101 -18.66 6.13 -23.08
C SER A 101 -19.84 5.18 -22.99
N SER A 102 -19.66 3.91 -23.38
CA SER A 102 -20.71 2.89 -23.31
C SER A 102 -21.14 2.59 -21.87
N CYS A 103 -20.22 2.66 -20.90
CA CYS A 103 -20.59 2.56 -19.48
C CYS A 103 -21.52 3.70 -19.07
N MET A 104 -21.20 4.94 -19.48
CA MET A 104 -22.01 6.13 -19.15
C MET A 104 -23.41 6.11 -19.81
N GLU A 105 -23.58 5.35 -20.90
CA GLU A 105 -24.87 5.10 -21.54
C GLU A 105 -25.70 4.01 -20.83
N GLY A 106 -25.17 3.42 -19.76
CA GLY A 106 -25.83 2.34 -19.01
C GLY A 106 -25.81 1.00 -19.73
N ASN A 107 -24.82 0.74 -20.59
CA ASN A 107 -24.68 -0.56 -21.26
C ASN A 107 -24.17 -1.63 -20.28
N ASP A 108 -25.01 -2.62 -19.96
CA ASP A 108 -24.67 -3.66 -18.97
C ASP A 108 -23.44 -4.50 -19.34
N ASP A 109 -23.21 -4.78 -20.64
CA ASP A 109 -22.04 -5.55 -21.07
C ASP A 109 -20.75 -4.73 -20.98
N ALA A 110 -20.83 -3.43 -21.27
CA ALA A 110 -19.72 -2.49 -21.04
C ALA A 110 -19.38 -2.40 -19.55
N LEU A 111 -20.38 -2.39 -18.68
CA LEU A 111 -20.19 -2.35 -17.22
C LEU A 111 -19.52 -3.62 -16.69
N ARG A 112 -19.92 -4.79 -17.18
CA ARG A 112 -19.23 -6.06 -16.86
C ARG A 112 -17.78 -6.04 -17.35
N CYS A 113 -17.55 -5.56 -18.57
CA CYS A 113 -16.20 -5.45 -19.13
C CYS A 113 -15.32 -4.47 -18.32
N MET A 114 -15.90 -3.34 -17.87
CA MET A 114 -15.21 -2.39 -17.00
C MET A 114 -14.90 -2.97 -15.62
N GLU A 115 -15.80 -3.79 -15.07
CA GLU A 115 -15.55 -4.51 -13.82
C GLU A 115 -14.35 -5.46 -13.96
N ASP A 116 -14.30 -6.26 -15.03
CA ASP A 116 -13.19 -7.18 -15.31
C ASP A 116 -11.88 -6.43 -15.50
N TYR A 117 -11.92 -5.29 -16.22
CA TYR A 117 -10.79 -4.40 -16.39
C TYR A 117 -10.26 -3.89 -15.04
N ASN A 118 -11.14 -3.35 -14.19
CA ASN A 118 -10.75 -2.84 -12.87
C ASN A 118 -10.20 -3.92 -11.96
N ARG A 119 -10.76 -5.14 -11.98
CA ARG A 119 -10.24 -6.29 -11.22
C ARG A 119 -8.82 -6.63 -11.66
N GLN A 120 -8.54 -6.56 -12.95
CA GLN A 120 -7.22 -6.81 -13.48
C GLN A 120 -6.22 -5.72 -13.06
N ASP A 121 -6.63 -4.44 -13.09
CA ASP A 121 -5.80 -3.32 -12.61
C ASP A 121 -5.48 -3.43 -11.11
N VAL A 122 -6.40 -3.92 -10.28
CA VAL A 122 -6.15 -4.20 -8.85
C VAL A 122 -5.11 -5.31 -8.67
N LYS A 123 -5.19 -6.41 -9.43
CA LYS A 123 -4.18 -7.48 -9.39
C LYS A 123 -2.81 -6.97 -9.84
N LEU A 124 -2.79 -6.17 -10.91
CA LEU A 124 -1.57 -5.56 -11.43
C LEU A 124 -0.91 -4.64 -10.40
N LEU A 125 -1.72 -3.82 -9.73
CA LEU A 125 -1.28 -2.98 -8.62
C LEU A 125 -0.68 -3.80 -7.48
N GLU A 126 -1.31 -4.89 -7.07
CA GLU A 126 -0.79 -5.77 -6.02
C GLU A 126 0.60 -6.30 -6.38
N GLU A 127 0.76 -6.86 -7.58
CA GLU A 127 2.04 -7.39 -8.05
C GLU A 127 3.13 -6.31 -8.10
N VAL A 128 2.81 -5.13 -8.65
CA VAL A 128 3.73 -3.97 -8.65
C VAL A 128 4.09 -3.57 -7.23
N TYR A 129 3.11 -3.45 -6.34
CA TYR A 129 3.34 -3.14 -4.94
C TYR A 129 4.27 -4.16 -4.29
N LEU A 130 4.05 -5.46 -4.49
CA LEU A 130 4.88 -6.51 -3.89
C LEU A 130 6.34 -6.43 -4.35
N ARG A 131 6.60 -6.04 -5.60
CA ARG A 131 7.96 -5.79 -6.12
C ARG A 131 8.62 -4.56 -5.50
N LEU A 132 7.85 -3.50 -5.27
CA LEU A 132 8.37 -2.23 -4.71
C LEU A 132 8.51 -2.28 -3.18
N ARG A 133 7.61 -3.00 -2.49
CA ARG A 133 7.45 -3.04 -1.03
C ARG A 133 8.76 -3.17 -0.24
N PRO A 134 9.74 -3.99 -0.63
CA PRO A 134 10.97 -4.17 0.14
C PRO A 134 11.86 -2.92 0.20
N PHE A 135 11.65 -1.97 -0.71
CA PHE A 135 12.42 -0.74 -0.85
C PHE A 135 11.71 0.48 -0.25
N ILE A 136 10.46 0.35 0.21
CA ILE A 136 9.68 1.47 0.73
C ILE A 136 10.17 1.87 2.12
N LYS A 137 10.88 2.99 2.24
CA LYS A 137 11.47 3.44 3.52
C LYS A 137 10.43 3.69 4.63
N SER A 138 9.30 4.28 4.28
CA SER A 138 8.21 4.62 5.22
C SER A 138 7.01 3.68 5.03
N HIS A 139 7.27 2.38 4.94
CA HIS A 139 6.22 1.37 4.82
C HIS A 139 5.47 1.20 6.15
N PRO A 140 4.13 1.02 6.15
CA PRO A 140 3.39 0.71 7.37
C PRO A 140 3.95 -0.53 8.07
N ASN A 141 4.38 -0.37 9.32
CA ASN A 141 5.08 -1.43 10.03
C ASN A 141 4.12 -2.55 10.46
N TRP A 142 4.26 -3.73 9.84
CA TRP A 142 3.47 -4.92 10.15
C TRP A 142 3.57 -5.40 11.60
N ASN A 143 4.65 -5.05 12.33
CA ASN A 143 4.76 -5.35 13.76
C ASN A 143 3.65 -4.67 14.60
N LEU A 144 2.96 -3.66 14.08
CA LEU A 144 1.85 -2.98 14.77
C LEU A 144 0.51 -3.69 14.57
N TYR A 145 0.39 -4.56 13.57
CA TYR A 145 -0.86 -5.20 13.16
C TYR A 145 -0.87 -6.71 13.40
N ILE A 146 0.28 -7.29 13.79
CA ILE A 146 0.43 -8.70 14.07
C ILE A 146 0.72 -8.87 15.56
N ASP A 147 -0.14 -9.61 16.25
CA ASP A 147 0.08 -10.01 17.63
C ASP A 147 1.10 -11.16 17.68
N SER A 148 2.38 -10.80 17.79
CA SER A 148 3.49 -11.74 17.84
C SER A 148 4.52 -11.30 18.88
N ASN A 149 4.89 -12.24 19.76
CA ASN A 149 6.00 -12.06 20.71
C ASN A 149 7.38 -12.20 20.05
N GLU A 150 7.43 -12.67 18.80
CA GLU A 150 8.65 -12.83 18.02
C GLU A 150 8.81 -11.66 17.02
N PRO A 151 10.05 -11.23 16.73
CA PRO A 151 10.31 -10.23 15.70
C PRO A 151 9.77 -10.70 14.33
N VAL A 152 9.00 -9.85 13.67
CA VAL A 152 8.56 -10.07 12.29
C VAL A 152 9.12 -9.02 11.35
N CYS A 153 9.19 -9.34 10.07
CA CYS A 153 9.55 -8.39 9.04
C CYS A 153 8.57 -7.21 9.06
N PRO A 154 9.04 -5.96 9.23
CA PRO A 154 8.17 -4.79 9.28
C PRO A 154 7.45 -4.52 7.95
N HIS A 155 7.93 -5.08 6.83
CA HIS A 155 7.32 -4.88 5.51
C HIS A 155 6.27 -5.92 5.13
N CYS A 156 6.35 -7.14 5.65
CA CYS A 156 5.45 -8.23 5.23
C CYS A 156 4.93 -9.12 6.36
N GLY A 157 5.37 -8.95 7.60
CA GLY A 157 4.99 -9.81 8.71
C GLY A 157 5.66 -11.19 8.75
N GLY A 158 6.52 -11.50 7.77
CA GLY A 158 7.24 -12.79 7.73
C GLY A 158 8.21 -12.95 8.91
N LYS A 159 8.24 -14.16 9.49
CA LYS A 159 9.08 -14.50 10.65
C LYS A 159 10.51 -14.92 10.30
N ASP A 160 10.73 -15.33 9.05
CA ASP A 160 12.04 -15.81 8.62
C ASP A 160 12.97 -14.63 8.29
N LEU A 161 13.83 -14.33 9.26
CA LEU A 161 14.73 -13.19 9.30
C LEU A 161 16.16 -13.69 9.48
N VAL A 162 16.99 -13.49 8.45
CA VAL A 162 18.39 -13.92 8.44
C VAL A 162 19.29 -12.73 8.73
N PHE A 163 20.17 -12.86 9.71
CA PHE A 163 21.18 -11.84 10.01
C PHE A 163 22.09 -11.62 8.79
N VAL A 164 22.28 -10.38 8.36
CA VAL A 164 23.00 -10.08 7.11
C VAL A 164 24.52 -10.22 7.25
N GLY A 165 25.04 -10.32 8.48
CA GLY A 165 26.48 -10.47 8.73
C GLY A 165 27.20 -9.16 9.07
N TYR A 166 26.51 -8.02 9.04
CA TYR A 166 27.06 -6.72 9.45
C TYR A 166 26.06 -5.91 10.28
N TYR A 167 26.52 -4.79 10.85
CA TYR A 167 25.71 -3.92 11.69
C TYR A 167 25.21 -2.70 10.92
N TYR A 168 23.99 -2.27 11.22
CA TYR A 168 23.47 -0.97 10.81
C TYR A 168 23.88 0.10 11.83
N PHE A 169 24.33 1.25 11.35
CA PHE A 169 24.78 2.36 12.20
C PHE A 169 23.87 3.58 12.03
N THR A 170 23.53 4.22 13.14
CA THR A 170 23.05 5.61 13.17
C THR A 170 24.13 6.50 13.78
N GLN A 171 23.93 7.82 13.80
CA GLN A 171 24.83 8.74 14.50
C GLN A 171 25.04 8.38 15.98
N THR A 172 24.09 7.67 16.60
CA THR A 172 24.03 7.40 18.04
C THR A 172 23.96 5.92 18.41
N GLY A 173 24.05 4.99 17.45
CA GLY A 173 23.82 3.58 17.76
C GLY A 173 24.28 2.57 16.72
N LYS A 174 24.44 1.34 17.18
CA LYS A 174 24.79 0.15 16.40
C LYS A 174 23.68 -0.88 16.55
N TYR A 175 23.20 -1.47 15.47
CA TYR A 175 22.04 -2.37 15.47
C TYR A 175 22.34 -3.59 14.61
N ARG A 176 21.90 -4.78 15.03
CA ARG A 176 21.89 -5.93 14.14
C ARG A 176 20.80 -5.72 13.08
N ASN A 177 21.12 -6.06 11.84
CA ASN A 177 20.17 -5.99 10.74
C ASN A 177 19.88 -7.38 10.17
N PHE A 178 18.69 -7.52 9.60
CA PHE A 178 18.17 -8.79 9.13
C PHE A 178 17.56 -8.60 7.75
N ARG A 179 17.74 -9.62 6.92
CA ARG A 179 17.07 -9.77 5.63
C ARG A 179 15.87 -10.70 5.82
N CYS A 180 14.69 -10.26 5.41
CA CYS A 180 13.56 -11.18 5.30
C CYS A 180 13.75 -12.09 4.08
N THR A 181 13.65 -13.40 4.27
CA THR A 181 13.77 -14.37 3.16
C THR A 181 12.54 -14.36 2.24
N GLY A 182 11.36 -14.00 2.78
CA GLY A 182 10.11 -13.97 2.03
C GLY A 182 9.94 -12.75 1.12
N CYS A 183 10.24 -11.54 1.60
CA CYS A 183 10.11 -10.31 0.80
C CYS A 183 11.44 -9.64 0.44
N GLY A 184 12.57 -10.07 0.99
CA GLY A 184 13.86 -9.45 0.73
C GLY A 184 14.07 -8.08 1.39
N ALA A 185 13.12 -7.56 2.18
CA ALA A 185 13.29 -6.28 2.86
C ALA A 185 14.36 -6.34 3.96
N LEU A 186 15.01 -5.20 4.21
CA LEU A 186 15.87 -5.02 5.38
C LEU A 186 15.07 -4.59 6.59
N SER A 187 15.44 -5.13 7.73
CA SER A 187 14.98 -4.67 9.04
C SER A 187 16.14 -4.61 10.01
N ARG A 188 15.94 -3.96 11.16
CA ARG A 188 16.93 -3.90 12.24
C ARG A 188 16.27 -4.11 13.58
N GLU A 189 17.05 -4.57 14.55
CA GLU A 189 16.62 -4.59 15.95
C GLU A 189 16.23 -3.19 16.44
N ARG A 190 15.23 -3.12 17.33
CA ARG A 190 14.81 -1.87 17.97
C ARG A 190 15.83 -1.38 18.99
N LYS A 191 16.48 -2.31 19.71
CA LYS A 191 17.47 -2.00 20.75
C LYS A 191 18.85 -1.94 20.12
N THR A 192 19.64 -0.95 20.53
CA THR A 192 21.04 -0.87 20.11
C THR A 192 21.86 -1.92 20.84
N VAL A 193 22.82 -2.52 20.12
CA VAL A 193 23.88 -3.35 20.71
C VAL A 193 25.11 -2.53 21.13
N PHE A 194 25.09 -1.22 20.89
CA PHE A 194 26.13 -0.32 21.38
C PHE A 194 25.96 -0.11 22.88
N GLN A 195 26.96 -0.51 23.67
CA GLN A 195 27.05 -0.17 25.08
C GLN A 195 28.05 0.98 25.21
N SER A 196 27.64 2.12 25.78
CA SER A 196 28.59 3.17 26.10
C SER A 196 29.41 2.73 27.32
N GLY A 197 30.74 2.80 27.21
CA GLY A 197 31.62 2.55 28.34
C GLY A 197 31.50 3.67 29.36
N LYS A 198 30.61 3.55 30.34
CA LYS A 198 30.70 4.25 31.61
C LYS A 198 30.33 3.31 32.74
N SER A 199 31.34 2.79 33.42
CA SER A 199 31.22 2.31 34.80
C SER A 199 31.24 3.53 35.73
N LEU A 200 30.16 3.75 36.48
CA LEU A 200 30.15 4.73 37.56
C LEU A 200 30.77 4.05 38.80
N LEU A 201 31.98 4.45 39.19
CA LEU A 201 32.53 4.09 40.48
C LEU A 201 32.01 5.10 41.51
N ILE A 202 31.11 4.69 42.39
CA ILE A 202 30.78 5.46 43.59
C ILE A 202 31.73 5.00 44.69
N SER A 203 32.79 5.78 44.90
CA SER A 203 33.63 5.66 46.09
C SER A 203 33.08 6.58 47.16
N ASN A 204 32.63 6.02 48.29
CA ASN A 204 32.48 6.79 49.51
C ASN A 204 33.87 6.87 50.15
N GLY A 205 34.52 8.02 50.01
CA GLY A 205 35.70 8.35 50.80
C GLY A 205 35.32 8.42 52.28
N LYS A 206 35.63 7.36 53.01
CA LYS A 206 35.90 7.38 54.44
C LYS A 206 37.10 6.48 54.71
#